data_AF-A0A0L8HU04-F1
#
_entry.id   AF-A0A0L8HU04-F1
#
_cell.length_a   1.000
_cell.length_b   1.000
_cell.length_c   1.000
_cell.angle_alpha   90.00
_cell.angle_beta   90.00
_cell.angle_gamma   90.00
#
_symmetry.space_group_name_H-M   'P 1'
#
loop_
_entity.id
_entity.type
_entity.pdbx_description
1 polymer ?
#
loop_
_entity_poly.entity_id
_entity_poly.type
_entity_poly.pdbx_seq_one_letter_code
_entity_poly.pdbx_strand_id
1 'polypeptide(L)'
;NFASDILKLGNGKVPLDADGELEVHPFATPVSSLAELTDKVFPHLKDNYLNHEWLSERVAPKNVTVTKLNDQLLQSLPGAPFTYKSVDTMVDANELVNFPMKFLNSLNPLGLPPHLLRLKVRTLVMLLRNLEPPRLCNGTCLIVKKLMKHVYGKTGCIA
;
A
#
# COMPACT_ATOMS: atom_id res chain seq x y z
N ASN A 1 21.46 -4.50 -14.93
CA ASN A 1 20.83 -5.64 -14.22
C ASN A 1 20.21 -5.02 -12.98
N PHE A 2 18.88 -4.90 -12.93
CA PHE A 2 18.16 -4.08 -11.94
C PHE A 2 18.64 -4.29 -10.50
N ALA A 3 18.91 -5.53 -10.08
CA ALA A 3 19.41 -5.82 -8.74
C ALA A 3 20.81 -5.22 -8.47
N SER A 4 21.73 -5.30 -9.44
CA SER A 4 23.06 -4.68 -9.34
C SER A 4 22.97 -3.16 -9.32
N ASP A 5 21.98 -2.60 -10.00
CA ASP A 5 21.77 -1.18 -10.16
C ASP A 5 21.20 -0.58 -8.84
N ILE A 6 20.23 -1.26 -8.22
CA ILE A 6 19.74 -0.95 -6.85
C ILE A 6 20.84 -1.09 -5.79
N LEU A 7 21.69 -2.12 -5.89
CA LEU A 7 22.83 -2.30 -4.97
C LEU A 7 23.85 -1.18 -5.08
N LYS A 8 24.13 -0.66 -6.29
CA LYS A 8 25.02 0.49 -6.46
C LYS A 8 24.42 1.75 -5.82
N LEU A 9 23.12 1.96 -6.00
CA LEU A 9 22.38 3.04 -5.37
C LEU A 9 22.43 2.97 -3.83
N GLY A 10 22.10 1.81 -3.25
CA GLY A 10 22.14 1.63 -1.79
C GLY A 10 23.54 1.75 -1.18
N ASN A 11 24.58 1.48 -1.97
CA ASN A 11 25.97 1.64 -1.55
C ASN A 11 26.55 3.04 -1.83
N GLY A 12 25.75 3.99 -2.34
CA GLY A 12 26.22 5.33 -2.68
C GLY A 12 27.26 5.38 -3.80
N LYS A 13 27.27 4.38 -4.69
CA LYS A 13 28.23 4.24 -5.80
C LYS A 13 27.66 4.73 -7.13
N VAL A 14 26.60 5.53 -7.10
CA VAL A 14 25.99 6.11 -8.30
C VAL A 14 26.58 7.50 -8.51
N PRO A 15 27.05 7.83 -9.73
CA PRO A 15 27.58 9.15 -10.01
C PRO A 15 26.52 10.23 -9.77
N LEU A 16 26.96 11.32 -9.16
CA LEU A 16 26.18 12.54 -8.99
C LEU A 16 26.51 13.50 -10.13
N ASP A 17 25.55 14.34 -10.51
CA ASP A 17 25.76 15.40 -11.49
C ASP A 17 26.58 16.57 -10.90
N ALA A 18 26.75 17.63 -11.70
CA ALA A 18 27.52 18.81 -11.32
C ALA A 18 26.93 19.57 -10.10
N ASP A 19 25.64 19.37 -9.82
CA ASP A 19 24.93 19.99 -8.70
C ASP A 19 24.94 19.08 -7.45
N GLY A 20 25.56 17.89 -7.55
CA GLY A 20 25.58 16.90 -6.48
C GLY A 20 24.29 16.09 -6.39
N GLU A 21 23.44 16.16 -7.41
CA GLU A 21 22.17 15.44 -7.47
C GLU A 21 22.34 14.10 -8.19
N LEU A 22 21.45 13.16 -7.86
CA LEU A 22 21.48 11.83 -8.45
C LEU A 22 20.89 11.86 -9.87
N GLU A 23 21.67 11.46 -10.88
CA GLU A 23 21.10 11.17 -12.19
C GLU A 23 20.14 9.97 -12.09
N VAL A 24 18.85 10.24 -12.21
CA VAL A 24 17.78 9.24 -12.04
C VAL A 24 17.73 8.26 -13.21
N HIS A 25 18.34 8.60 -14.35
CA HIS A 25 18.46 7.70 -15.51
C HIS A 25 19.65 6.76 -15.32
N PRO A 26 19.51 5.43 -15.48
CA PRO A 26 18.38 4.68 -16.07
C PRO A 26 17.40 4.07 -15.03
N PHE A 27 17.48 4.46 -13.75
CA PHE A 27 16.76 3.81 -12.66
C PHE A 27 15.27 4.16 -12.59
N ALA A 28 14.89 5.36 -13.02
CA ALA A 28 13.50 5.76 -13.13
C ALA A 28 13.26 6.68 -14.32
N THR A 29 12.05 6.58 -14.87
CA THR A 29 11.55 7.53 -15.87
C THR A 29 10.78 8.62 -15.14
N PRO A 30 11.21 9.90 -15.23
CA PRO A 30 10.43 10.98 -14.67
C PRO A 30 9.07 11.05 -15.38
N VAL A 31 8.03 11.34 -14.61
CA VAL A 31 6.66 11.53 -15.07
C VAL A 31 6.19 12.90 -14.59
N SER A 32 5.44 13.60 -15.44
CA SER A 32 5.01 14.97 -15.16
C SER A 32 3.66 15.02 -14.44
N SER A 33 2.95 13.89 -14.35
CA SER A 33 1.65 13.82 -13.68
C SER A 33 1.33 12.45 -13.10
N LEU A 34 0.38 12.43 -12.15
CA LEU A 34 -0.16 11.20 -11.56
C LEU A 34 -0.91 10.34 -12.59
N ALA A 35 -1.57 10.98 -13.56
CA ALA A 35 -2.29 10.31 -14.63
C ALA A 35 -1.32 9.58 -15.56
N GLU A 36 -0.21 10.22 -15.95
CA GLU A 36 0.85 9.61 -16.75
C GLU A 36 1.50 8.42 -16.01
N LEU A 37 1.74 8.56 -14.71
CA LEU A 37 2.24 7.47 -13.88
C LEU A 37 1.26 6.29 -13.86
N THR A 38 -0.03 6.57 -13.72
CA THR A 38 -1.07 5.54 -13.71
C THR A 38 -1.13 4.81 -15.04
N ASP A 39 -1.06 5.53 -16.16
CA ASP A 39 -1.12 4.93 -17.50
C ASP A 39 0.14 4.09 -17.80
N LYS A 40 1.32 4.55 -17.39
CA LYS A 40 2.58 3.79 -17.55
C LYS A 40 2.65 2.54 -16.67
N VAL A 41 2.21 2.63 -15.41
CA VAL A 41 2.29 1.50 -14.46
C VAL A 41 1.12 0.53 -14.64
N PHE A 42 -0.08 1.05 -14.94
CA PHE A 42 -1.33 0.29 -15.08
C PHE A 42 -2.02 0.50 -16.43
N PRO A 43 -1.36 0.20 -17.57
CA PRO A 43 -1.97 0.35 -18.88
C PRO A 43 -3.20 -0.55 -19.00
N HIS A 44 -4.30 0.00 -19.54
CA HIS A 44 -5.56 -0.73 -19.73
C HIS A 44 -6.11 -1.36 -18.43
N LEU A 45 -5.99 -0.67 -17.29
CA LEU A 45 -6.48 -1.16 -15.99
C LEU A 45 -7.92 -1.69 -16.04
N LYS A 46 -8.81 -1.04 -16.79
CA LYS A 46 -10.22 -1.44 -16.94
C LYS A 46 -10.39 -2.83 -17.57
N ASP A 47 -9.44 -3.26 -18.38
CA ASP A 47 -9.45 -4.55 -19.05
C ASP A 47 -8.69 -5.60 -18.22
N ASN A 48 -7.64 -5.17 -17.51
CA ASN A 48 -6.72 -6.04 -16.79
C ASN A 48 -6.96 -6.19 -15.29
N TYR A 49 -7.89 -5.44 -14.67
CA TYR A 49 -8.16 -5.54 -13.22
C TYR A 49 -8.66 -6.92 -12.75
N LEU A 50 -8.99 -7.81 -13.69
CA LEU A 50 -9.32 -9.21 -13.46
C LEU A 50 -8.12 -10.16 -13.60
N ASN A 51 -7.04 -9.72 -14.22
CA ASN A 51 -5.84 -10.51 -14.44
C ASN A 51 -4.95 -10.46 -13.18
N HIS A 52 -4.99 -11.57 -12.43
CA HIS A 52 -4.28 -11.73 -11.17
C HIS A 52 -2.75 -11.64 -11.33
N GLU A 53 -2.21 -12.27 -12.36
CA GLU A 53 -0.77 -12.30 -12.64
C GLU A 53 -0.27 -10.90 -13.01
N TRP A 54 -1.00 -10.21 -13.90
CA TRP A 54 -0.70 -8.85 -14.32
C TRP A 54 -0.68 -7.84 -13.18
N LEU A 55 -1.62 -7.95 -12.22
CA LEU A 55 -1.68 -7.08 -11.04
C LEU A 55 -0.55 -7.37 -10.05
N SER A 56 -0.14 -8.63 -9.91
CA SER A 56 0.88 -9.05 -8.93
C SER A 56 2.28 -8.50 -9.24
N GLU A 57 2.55 -8.18 -10.50
CA GLU A 57 3.82 -7.60 -10.95
C GLU A 57 3.93 -6.08 -10.71
N ARG A 58 2.81 -5.40 -10.43
CA ARG A 58 2.69 -3.93 -10.48
C ARG A 58 2.49 -3.27 -9.11
N VAL A 59 2.99 -3.92 -8.06
CA VAL A 59 2.85 -3.45 -6.68
C VAL A 59 3.75 -2.23 -6.45
N ALA A 60 3.15 -1.09 -6.11
CA ALA A 60 3.90 0.12 -5.79
C ALA A 60 4.37 0.12 -4.32
N PRO A 61 5.60 0.57 -4.01
CA PRO A 61 6.06 0.74 -2.64
C PRO A 61 5.21 1.79 -1.91
N LYS A 62 4.99 1.59 -0.59
CA LYS A 62 4.21 2.52 0.26
C LYS A 62 4.90 3.90 0.35
N ASN A 63 4.51 4.82 -0.53
CA ASN A 63 4.86 6.24 -0.46
C ASN A 63 3.56 7.06 -0.32
N VAL A 64 3.60 8.23 0.33
CA VAL A 64 2.46 9.16 0.42
C VAL A 64 1.86 9.54 -0.94
N THR A 65 2.67 9.59 -2.00
CA THR A 65 2.19 9.76 -3.39
C THR A 65 1.43 8.53 -3.89
N VAL A 66 1.82 7.33 -3.43
CA VAL A 66 1.16 6.06 -3.74
C VAL A 66 -0.18 5.92 -3.02
N THR A 67 -0.41 6.61 -1.89
CA THR A 67 -1.75 6.66 -1.27
C THR A 67 -2.80 7.27 -2.21
N LYS A 68 -2.48 8.38 -2.89
CA LYS A 68 -3.41 9.01 -3.84
C LYS A 68 -3.68 8.12 -5.06
N LEU A 69 -2.65 7.43 -5.56
CA LEU A 69 -2.80 6.44 -6.62
C LEU A 69 -3.70 5.30 -6.17
N ASN A 70 -3.46 4.74 -4.99
CA ASN A 70 -4.24 3.64 -4.44
C ASN A 70 -5.72 4.05 -4.30
N ASP A 71 -6.00 5.28 -3.87
CA ASP A 71 -7.36 5.81 -3.79
C ASP A 71 -8.00 5.97 -5.18
N GLN A 72 -7.26 6.44 -6.19
CA GLN A 72 -7.75 6.54 -7.57
C GLN A 72 -8.04 5.16 -8.17
N LEU A 73 -7.12 4.20 -7.98
CA LEU A 73 -7.31 2.81 -8.40
C LEU A 73 -8.53 2.20 -7.73
N LEU A 74 -8.70 2.40 -6.42
CA LEU A 74 -9.86 1.94 -5.67
C LEU A 74 -11.16 2.56 -6.20
N GLN A 75 -11.17 3.85 -6.55
CA GLN A 75 -12.34 4.51 -7.14
C GLN A 75 -12.70 3.95 -8.52
N SER A 76 -11.69 3.59 -9.33
CA SER A 76 -11.89 3.02 -10.67
C SER A 76 -12.53 1.62 -10.66
N LEU A 77 -12.35 0.85 -9.58
CA LEU A 77 -12.93 -0.48 -9.44
C LEU A 77 -14.46 -0.42 -9.28
N PRO A 78 -15.22 -1.35 -9.88
CA PRO A 78 -16.67 -1.41 -9.74
C PRO A 78 -17.08 -1.73 -8.30
N GLY A 79 -18.29 -1.27 -7.92
CA GLY A 79 -18.89 -1.53 -6.61
C GLY A 79 -18.65 -0.44 -5.57
N ALA A 80 -19.43 -0.48 -4.48
CA ALA A 80 -19.29 0.46 -3.37
C ALA A 80 -18.09 0.08 -2.47
N PRO A 81 -17.30 1.06 -2.01
CA PRO A 81 -16.24 0.80 -1.06
C PRO A 81 -16.83 0.37 0.29
N PHE A 82 -16.20 -0.62 0.91
CA PHE A 82 -16.44 -1.03 2.28
C PHE A 82 -15.36 -0.44 3.18
N THR A 83 -15.77 0.21 4.27
CA THR A 83 -14.84 0.86 5.20
C THR A 83 -14.71 0.04 6.47
N TYR A 84 -13.50 -0.42 6.76
CA TYR A 84 -13.11 -0.96 8.06
C TYR A 84 -12.55 0.18 8.92
N LYS A 85 -12.97 0.22 10.18
CA LYS A 85 -12.49 1.19 11.17
C LYS A 85 -11.66 0.44 12.22
N SER A 86 -10.42 0.88 12.45
CA SER A 86 -9.62 0.37 13.58
C SER A 86 -10.32 0.73 14.88
N VAL A 87 -10.24 -0.16 15.87
CA VAL A 87 -10.68 0.12 17.23
C VAL A 87 -9.41 0.18 18.07
N ASP A 88 -8.87 1.38 18.21
CA ASP A 88 -7.70 1.63 19.03
C ASP A 88 -8.18 1.86 20.48
N THR A 89 -8.32 0.77 21.23
CA THR A 89 -8.67 0.84 22.67
C THR A 89 -7.40 0.87 23.52
N MET A 90 -7.23 1.93 24.32
CA MET A 90 -6.21 1.98 25.37
C MET A 90 -6.56 1.00 26.50
N VAL A 91 -5.54 0.33 27.02
CA VAL A 91 -5.69 -0.62 28.14
C VAL A 91 -5.78 0.13 29.48
N ASP A 92 -5.21 1.34 29.58
CA ASP A 92 -5.21 2.14 30.80
C ASP A 92 -6.17 3.34 30.69
N ALA A 93 -7.16 3.38 31.57
CA ALA A 93 -8.16 4.45 31.64
C ALA A 93 -7.59 5.78 32.15
N ASN A 94 -6.46 5.77 32.87
CA ASN A 94 -5.83 6.98 33.40
C ASN A 94 -5.10 7.80 32.32
N GLU A 95 -4.64 7.16 31.24
CA GLU A 95 -3.98 7.86 30.12
C GLU A 95 -4.97 8.37 29.06
N LEU A 96 -6.25 8.00 29.17
CA LEU A 96 -7.32 8.48 28.27
C LEU A 96 -7.48 10.01 28.31
N VAL A 97 -7.08 10.63 29.42
CA VAL A 97 -7.05 12.08 29.64
C VAL A 97 -5.91 12.74 28.85
N ASN A 98 -4.79 12.03 28.67
CA ASN A 98 -3.60 12.54 27.97
C ASN A 98 -3.67 12.32 26.45
N PHE A 99 -4.36 11.26 26.00
CA PHE A 99 -4.48 10.92 24.58
C PHE A 99 -5.95 10.67 24.19
N PRO A 100 -6.70 11.73 23.84
CA PRO A 100 -8.09 11.56 23.44
C PRO A 100 -8.20 10.64 22.22
N MET A 101 -9.23 9.78 22.17
CA MET A 101 -9.42 8.84 21.05
C MET A 101 -9.40 9.50 19.66
N LYS A 102 -9.84 10.76 19.54
CA LYS A 102 -9.75 11.51 18.28
C LYS A 102 -8.29 11.74 17.82
N PHE A 103 -7.37 11.93 18.76
CA PHE A 103 -5.95 12.06 18.48
C PHE A 103 -5.37 10.71 18.03
N LEU A 104 -5.66 9.62 18.74
CA LEU A 104 -5.21 8.28 18.36
C LEU A 104 -5.73 7.85 16.98
N ASN A 105 -7.01 8.11 16.68
CA ASN A 105 -7.62 7.83 15.38
C ASN A 105 -7.06 8.68 14.22
N SER A 106 -6.33 9.76 14.54
CA SER A 106 -5.62 10.59 13.55
C SER A 106 -4.18 10.15 13.30
N LEU A 107 -3.64 9.27 14.14
CA LEU A 107 -2.30 8.74 13.97
C LEU A 107 -2.28 7.83 12.73
N ASN A 108 -1.33 8.08 11.83
CA ASN A 108 -1.03 7.22 10.69
C ASN A 108 0.44 6.77 10.76
N PRO A 109 0.80 5.97 11.79
CA PRO A 109 2.19 5.59 12.00
C PRO A 109 2.69 4.71 10.85
N LEU A 110 3.94 4.94 10.45
CA LEU A 110 4.60 4.16 9.40
C LEU A 110 4.59 2.67 9.78
N GLY A 111 4.03 1.83 8.92
CA GLY A 111 3.99 0.38 9.12
C GLY A 111 2.66 -0.19 9.61
N LEU A 112 1.72 0.64 10.09
CA LEU A 112 0.36 0.20 10.41
C LEU A 112 -0.63 0.56 9.29
N PRO A 113 -1.73 -0.20 9.14
CA PRO A 113 -2.82 0.23 8.27
C PRO A 113 -3.48 1.50 8.84
N PRO A 114 -4.05 2.36 7.99
CA PRO A 114 -4.74 3.56 8.44
C PRO A 114 -5.95 3.21 9.31
N HIS A 115 -6.30 4.11 10.24
CA HIS A 115 -7.47 3.95 11.10
C HIS A 115 -8.78 3.71 10.30
N LEU A 116 -8.88 4.29 9.11
CA LEU A 116 -9.94 4.00 8.15
C LEU A 116 -9.36 3.29 6.92
N LEU A 117 -9.68 2.01 6.78
CA LEU A 117 -9.28 1.20 5.63
C LEU A 117 -10.47 1.00 4.70
N ARG A 118 -10.40 1.57 3.49
CA ARG A 118 -11.44 1.44 2.46
C ARG A 118 -11.01 0.40 1.44
N LEU A 119 -11.87 -0.60 1.19
CA LEU A 119 -11.60 -1.69 0.25
C LEU A 119 -12.79 -1.94 -0.66
N LYS A 120 -12.55 -2.46 -1.86
CA LYS A 120 -13.58 -3.02 -2.75
C LYS A 120 -13.23 -4.48 -3.05
N VAL A 121 -14.23 -5.23 -3.51
CA VAL A 121 -13.96 -6.55 -4.09
C VAL A 121 -13.07 -6.34 -5.32
N ARG A 122 -12.07 -7.20 -5.48
CA ARG A 122 -10.96 -7.14 -6.47
C ARG A 122 -9.86 -6.11 -6.19
N THR A 123 -9.86 -5.44 -5.04
CA THR A 123 -8.71 -4.63 -4.63
C THR A 123 -7.51 -5.52 -4.28
N LEU A 124 -6.32 -5.12 -4.71
CA LEU A 124 -5.04 -5.70 -4.29
C LEU A 124 -4.67 -5.14 -2.91
N VAL A 125 -4.37 -6.02 -1.96
CA VAL A 125 -3.93 -5.66 -0.60
C VAL A 125 -2.61 -6.35 -0.30
N MET A 126 -1.80 -5.78 0.58
CA MET A 126 -0.53 -6.35 1.01
C MET A 126 -0.58 -6.62 2.50
N LEU A 127 -0.27 -7.86 2.89
CA LEU A 127 -0.15 -8.21 4.31
C LEU A 127 0.96 -7.42 4.97
N LEU A 128 0.65 -6.80 6.11
CA LEU A 128 1.62 -6.03 6.91
C LEU A 128 2.20 -6.82 8.08
N ARG A 129 1.73 -8.06 8.26
CA ARG A 129 2.17 -8.98 9.29
C ARG A 129 2.06 -10.42 8.80
N ASN A 130 2.80 -11.30 9.44
CA ASN A 130 2.74 -12.73 9.16
C ASN A 130 1.42 -13.30 9.70
N LEU A 131 0.68 -14.01 8.83
CA LEU A 131 -0.52 -14.75 9.20
C LEU A 131 -0.25 -16.26 9.25
N GLU A 132 0.46 -16.78 8.25
CA GLU A 132 0.76 -18.21 8.13
C GLU A 132 2.10 -18.43 7.41
N PRO A 133 3.24 -18.33 8.12
CA PRO A 133 4.53 -18.64 7.53
C PRO A 133 4.64 -20.10 7.06
N PRO A 134 5.30 -20.37 5.91
CA PRO A 134 5.97 -19.43 5.02
C PRO A 134 5.05 -18.86 3.91
N ARG A 135 3.76 -19.20 3.89
CA ARG A 135 2.84 -18.93 2.77
C ARG A 135 2.27 -17.52 2.77
N LEU A 136 1.89 -17.01 3.94
CA LEU A 136 1.24 -15.71 4.15
C LEU A 136 2.06 -14.86 5.10
N CYS A 137 3.10 -14.25 4.54
CA CYS A 137 4.06 -13.41 5.27
C CYS A 137 3.82 -11.92 4.98
N ASN A 138 4.45 -11.06 5.78
CA ASN A 138 4.54 -9.64 5.49
C ASN A 138 5.05 -9.42 4.04
N GLY A 139 4.40 -8.53 3.29
CA GLY A 139 4.67 -8.29 1.87
C GLY A 139 3.87 -9.16 0.91
N THR A 140 3.15 -10.19 1.38
CA THR A 140 2.32 -11.03 0.49
C THR A 140 1.16 -10.21 -0.07
N CYS A 141 1.05 -10.17 -1.39
CA CYS A 141 -0.06 -9.49 -2.08
C CYS A 141 -1.24 -10.45 -2.29
N LEU A 142 -2.44 -10.00 -1.93
CA LEU A 142 -3.68 -10.74 -2.02
C LEU A 142 -4.75 -9.93 -2.73
N ILE A 143 -5.73 -10.60 -3.33
CA ILE A 143 -6.87 -9.95 -3.97
C ILE A 143 -8.13 -10.22 -3.17
N VAL A 144 -8.84 -9.14 -2.82
CA VAL A 144 -10.08 -9.22 -2.05
C VAL A 144 -11.16 -9.93 -2.87
N LYS A 145 -11.52 -11.15 -2.49
CA LYS A 145 -12.62 -11.90 -3.13
C LYS A 145 -13.98 -11.57 -2.52
N LYS A 146 -14.02 -11.26 -1.23
CA LYS A 146 -15.25 -10.96 -0.48
C LYS A 146 -14.95 -10.03 0.70
N LEU A 147 -15.87 -9.13 0.99
CA LEU A 147 -15.84 -8.22 2.12
C LEU A 147 -16.99 -8.56 3.07
N MET A 148 -16.71 -8.68 4.37
CA MET A 148 -17.69 -9.07 5.40
C MET A 148 -17.56 -8.13 6.61
N LYS A 149 -18.69 -7.83 7.27
CA LYS A 149 -18.76 -6.93 8.44
C LYS A 149 -18.04 -7.48 9.68
N HIS A 150 -18.04 -8.81 9.86
CA HIS A 150 -17.43 -9.45 11.01
C HIS A 150 -16.81 -10.79 10.60
N VAL A 151 -15.57 -11.04 11.00
CA VAL A 151 -14.94 -12.36 10.98
C VAL A 151 -14.72 -12.75 12.44
N TYR A 152 -15.70 -13.40 13.06
CA TYR A 152 -15.51 -14.04 14.36
C TYR A 152 -14.91 -15.42 14.11
N GLY A 153 -13.59 -15.48 13.98
CA GLY A 153 -12.84 -16.72 13.83
C GLY A 153 -11.39 -16.46 14.20
N LYS A 154 -10.76 -17.37 14.93
CA LYS A 154 -9.35 -17.34 15.39
C LYS A 154 -8.33 -17.37 14.23
N THR A 155 -8.41 -16.39 13.34
CA THR A 155 -7.45 -16.10 12.28
C THR A 155 -7.45 -14.59 12.13
N GLY A 156 -6.35 -13.98 12.57
CA GLY A 156 -6.18 -12.54 12.69
C GLY A 156 -6.54 -11.78 11.41
N CYS A 157 -7.03 -10.57 11.64
CA CYS A 157 -7.55 -9.61 10.66
C CYS A 157 -6.85 -9.68 9.29
N ILE A 158 -7.68 -9.77 8.26
CA ILE A 158 -7.35 -9.46 6.87
C ILE A 158 -7.32 -7.94 6.76
N ALA A 159 -6.10 -7.38 6.71
CA ALA A 159 -5.78 -6.04 6.25
C ALA A 159 -4.36 -6.08 5.68
#